data_AF-A0A023G5J0-F1
#
_entry.id   AF-A0A023G5J0-F1
#
_cell.length_a   1.000
_cell.length_b   1.000
_cell.length_c   1.000
_cell.angle_alpha   90.00
_cell.angle_beta   90.00
_cell.angle_gamma   90.00
#
_symmetry.space_group_name_H-M   'P 1'
#
loop_
_entity.id
_entity.type
_entity.pdbx_description
1 polymer ?
#
loop_
_entity_poly.entity_id
_entity_poly.type
_entity_poly.pdbx_seq_one_letter_code
_entity_poly.pdbx_strand_id
1 'polypeptide(L)'
;MKLVAFALMLFAPLSEGNPDIPVVDDSDKLDIQKAFHAGIEYAVDFQGVYVNQTELGDKCLLAQRQRPVKKNEIRFSFWNGNEKITALAKVAFSSTTASEINDRMHIQSMDDRRLSWLETTDGPYTLLFAEGKACMVMQVPRSHVPEETIKIKEREGEPAVKYCVVLVASDSLQEGINSENCATYFKANCGIRGQSPRIKNEQCFKAFLPTEAST
;
A
#
# COMPACT_ATOMS: atom_id res chain seq x y z
N MET A 1 28.18 -38.09 31.15
CA MET A 1 26.76 -38.34 31.53
C MET A 1 26.05 -37.00 31.66
N LYS A 2 24.81 -36.95 31.11
CA LYS A 2 23.73 -35.95 31.24
C LYS A 2 23.62 -34.79 30.22
N LEU A 3 22.43 -34.81 29.60
CA LEU A 3 21.79 -34.03 28.56
C LEU A 3 20.87 -32.93 29.16
N VAL A 4 20.28 -32.12 28.27
CA VAL A 4 19.05 -31.28 28.38
C VAL A 4 19.34 -29.83 28.81
N ALA A 5 19.33 -28.79 27.96
CA ALA A 5 18.33 -28.24 27.02
C ALA A 5 17.38 -27.18 27.64
N PHE A 6 17.02 -26.22 26.77
CA PHE A 6 15.96 -25.20 26.84
C PHE A 6 16.24 -23.85 27.54
N ALA A 7 16.41 -22.85 26.66
CA ALA A 7 15.57 -21.64 26.50
C ALA A 7 15.21 -20.80 27.73
N LEU A 8 15.41 -19.48 27.58
CA LEU A 8 14.73 -18.33 28.21
C LEU A 8 15.80 -17.21 28.31
N MET A 9 15.72 -15.99 27.76
CA MET A 9 14.66 -15.26 27.07
C MET A 9 15.34 -14.22 26.16
N LEU A 10 15.01 -14.25 24.87
CA LEU A 10 15.11 -13.08 23.98
C LEU A 10 14.09 -12.06 24.48
N PHE A 11 14.45 -11.28 25.50
CA PHE A 11 13.82 -9.99 25.75
C PHE A 11 14.52 -8.96 24.87
N ALA A 12 14.17 -8.94 23.59
CA ALA A 12 14.26 -7.69 22.86
C ALA A 12 13.20 -6.76 23.49
N PRO A 13 13.61 -5.56 23.95
CA PRO A 13 12.72 -4.66 24.65
C PRO A 13 11.60 -4.21 23.71
N LEU A 14 10.39 -4.17 24.28
CA LEU A 14 9.32 -3.24 23.91
C LEU A 14 9.91 -1.82 23.93
N SER A 15 10.59 -1.43 22.85
CA SER A 15 10.93 -0.03 22.60
C SER A 15 9.72 0.58 21.94
N GLU A 16 9.00 1.41 22.69
CA GLU A 16 8.31 2.56 22.11
C GLU A 16 9.29 3.20 21.11
N GLY A 17 8.86 3.26 19.85
CA GLY A 17 9.73 3.67 18.75
C GLY A 17 10.28 5.06 19.02
N ASN A 18 11.61 5.17 19.10
CA ASN A 18 12.29 6.45 19.18
C ASN A 18 12.01 7.22 17.86
N PRO A 19 11.28 8.35 17.90
CA PRO A 19 10.85 9.06 16.69
C PRO A 19 12.01 9.70 15.90
N ASP A 20 13.23 9.68 16.46
CA ASP A 20 14.43 10.28 15.87
C ASP A 20 15.34 9.31 15.10
N ILE A 21 14.94 8.05 14.92
CA ILE A 21 15.68 7.16 14.00
C ILE A 21 15.33 7.58 12.56
N PRO A 22 16.30 8.00 11.74
CA PRO A 22 16.02 8.31 10.34
C PRO A 22 15.46 7.06 9.68
N VAL A 23 14.19 7.11 9.29
CA VAL A 23 13.55 6.03 8.54
C VAL A 23 14.15 6.04 7.14
N VAL A 24 15.13 5.19 6.91
CA VAL A 24 15.89 5.11 5.66
C VAL A 24 14.97 4.62 4.54
N ASP A 25 15.01 5.30 3.40
CA ASP A 25 14.41 4.82 2.15
C ASP A 25 15.26 3.66 1.61
N ASP A 26 14.76 2.44 1.80
CA ASP A 26 15.37 1.19 1.32
C ASP A 26 14.60 0.61 0.10
N SER A 27 13.87 1.46 -0.65
CA SER A 27 13.11 1.03 -1.84
C SER A 27 13.93 0.23 -2.84
N ASP A 28 15.21 0.60 -3.03
CA ASP A 28 16.16 -0.07 -3.93
C ASP A 28 16.56 -1.49 -3.48
N LYS A 29 16.19 -1.90 -2.26
CA LYS A 29 16.41 -3.23 -1.69
C LYS A 29 15.14 -4.07 -1.62
N LEU A 30 13.98 -3.51 -1.96
CA LEU A 30 12.68 -4.15 -1.80
C LEU A 30 12.12 -4.63 -3.14
N ASP A 31 11.77 -5.92 -3.19
CA ASP A 31 11.14 -6.54 -4.36
C ASP A 31 9.62 -6.56 -4.18
N ILE A 32 8.91 -5.77 -4.97
CA ILE A 32 7.46 -5.66 -4.99
C ILE A 32 6.78 -6.98 -5.31
N GLN A 33 7.41 -7.86 -6.11
CA GLN A 33 6.85 -9.17 -6.39
C GLN A 33 6.97 -10.10 -5.18
N LYS A 34 7.88 -9.85 -4.25
CA LYS A 34 8.01 -10.63 -3.01
C LYS A 34 7.12 -10.05 -1.91
N ALA A 35 7.06 -8.73 -1.79
CA ALA A 35 6.24 -8.04 -0.80
C ALA A 35 4.72 -8.14 -1.11
N PHE A 36 4.34 -8.08 -2.38
CA PHE A 36 2.94 -8.20 -2.81
C PHE A 36 2.54 -9.67 -2.98
N HIS A 37 2.23 -10.30 -1.85
CA HIS A 37 1.92 -11.72 -1.77
C HIS A 37 0.67 -12.10 -2.58
N ALA A 38 0.79 -13.15 -3.39
CA ALA A 38 -0.30 -13.60 -4.24
C ALA A 38 -1.40 -14.35 -3.48
N GLY A 39 -2.65 -13.93 -3.71
CA GLY A 39 -3.84 -14.44 -3.03
C GLY A 39 -4.17 -13.71 -1.72
N ILE A 40 -3.36 -12.76 -1.27
CA ILE A 40 -3.70 -11.89 -0.13
C ILE A 40 -4.32 -10.60 -0.67
N GLU A 41 -5.45 -10.19 -0.11
CA GLU A 41 -6.07 -8.91 -0.41
C GLU A 41 -5.43 -7.81 0.45
N TYR A 42 -5.08 -6.70 -0.19
CA TYR A 42 -4.54 -5.53 0.48
C TYR A 42 -5.47 -4.35 0.29
N ALA A 43 -5.87 -3.73 1.39
CA ALA A 43 -6.72 -2.54 1.42
C ALA A 43 -5.88 -1.27 1.58
N VAL A 44 -6.30 -0.18 0.95
CA VAL A 44 -5.75 1.15 1.25
C VAL A 44 -6.20 1.57 2.66
N ASP A 45 -5.24 1.81 3.55
CA ASP A 45 -5.46 2.25 4.94
C ASP A 45 -5.14 3.74 5.14
N PHE A 46 -4.05 4.21 4.53
CA PHE A 46 -3.68 5.63 4.51
C PHE A 46 -3.34 6.07 3.10
N GLN A 47 -3.49 7.36 2.83
CA GLN A 47 -3.04 7.96 1.60
C GLN A 47 -2.53 9.39 1.81
N GLY A 48 -1.61 9.80 0.94
CA GLY A 48 -1.11 11.17 0.82
C GLY A 48 -1.53 11.85 -0.48
N VAL A 49 -2.42 11.23 -1.27
CA VAL A 49 -2.77 11.62 -2.65
C VAL A 49 -3.87 12.69 -2.72
N TYR A 50 -4.84 12.67 -1.82
CA TYR A 50 -5.93 13.65 -1.76
C TYR A 50 -5.81 14.49 -0.49
N VAL A 51 -5.92 15.81 -0.61
CA VAL A 51 -5.88 16.72 0.55
C VAL A 51 -7.24 16.81 1.25
N ASN A 52 -8.33 16.53 0.53
CA ASN A 52 -9.68 16.66 1.06
C ASN A 52 -10.28 15.30 1.49
N GLN A 53 -10.76 15.23 2.73
CA GLN A 53 -11.47 14.06 3.28
C GLN A 53 -12.74 13.71 2.50
N THR A 54 -13.41 14.70 1.91
CA THR A 54 -14.72 14.50 1.29
C THR A 54 -14.67 13.84 -0.09
N GLU A 55 -13.54 13.86 -0.80
CA GLU A 55 -13.46 13.32 -2.17
C GLU A 55 -13.44 11.79 -2.22
N LEU A 56 -12.86 11.16 -1.19
CA LEU A 56 -12.95 9.72 -1.03
C LEU A 56 -14.16 9.27 -0.21
N GLY A 57 -14.64 10.05 0.77
CA GLY A 57 -15.82 9.65 1.54
C GLY A 57 -15.71 8.20 2.05
N ASP A 58 -16.70 7.36 1.71
CA ASP A 58 -16.77 5.92 2.03
C ASP A 58 -16.20 5.00 0.92
N LYS A 59 -15.42 5.54 -0.04
CA LYS A 59 -14.87 4.76 -1.16
C LYS A 59 -13.69 3.88 -0.71
N CYS A 60 -13.57 2.71 -1.33
CA CYS A 60 -12.63 1.66 -0.92
C CYS A 60 -11.89 1.10 -2.12
N LEU A 61 -10.59 0.87 -2.01
CA LEU A 61 -9.81 0.14 -3.02
C LEU A 61 -9.07 -1.02 -2.36
N LEU A 62 -9.27 -2.20 -2.93
CA LEU A 62 -8.58 -3.44 -2.60
C LEU A 62 -7.80 -3.90 -3.81
N ALA A 63 -6.63 -4.48 -3.56
CA ALA A 63 -5.77 -5.05 -4.59
C ALA A 63 -5.30 -6.45 -4.17
N GLN A 64 -5.41 -7.41 -5.07
CA GLN A 64 -5.01 -8.79 -4.85
C GLN A 64 -4.23 -9.31 -6.05
N ARG A 65 -2.93 -9.58 -5.86
CA ARG A 65 -2.14 -10.26 -6.89
C ARG A 65 -2.66 -11.68 -7.11
N GLN A 66 -2.99 -12.01 -8.35
CA GLN A 66 -3.62 -13.27 -8.70
C GLN A 66 -2.62 -14.43 -8.77
N ARG A 67 -3.14 -15.65 -8.55
CA ARG A 67 -2.43 -16.90 -8.83
C ARG A 67 -2.89 -17.43 -10.21
N PRO A 68 -2.00 -18.03 -11.02
CA PRO A 68 -0.57 -18.20 -10.78
C PRO A 68 0.22 -16.91 -11.04
N VAL A 69 1.24 -16.64 -10.21
CA VAL A 69 2.01 -15.38 -10.20
C VAL A 69 2.63 -15.00 -11.55
N LYS A 70 2.96 -16.01 -12.38
CA LYS A 70 3.54 -15.85 -13.71
C LYS A 70 2.67 -15.06 -14.70
N LYS A 71 1.37 -14.89 -14.41
CA LYS A 71 0.47 -14.11 -15.25
C LYS A 71 0.63 -12.59 -15.06
N ASN A 72 1.27 -12.17 -13.96
CA ASN A 72 1.40 -10.76 -13.60
C ASN A 72 0.06 -10.02 -13.69
N GLU A 73 -0.89 -10.51 -12.91
CA GLU A 73 -2.25 -9.97 -12.85
C GLU A 73 -2.58 -9.51 -11.42
N ILE A 74 -3.26 -8.38 -11.31
CA ILE A 74 -3.81 -7.88 -10.04
C ILE A 74 -5.30 -7.69 -10.20
N ARG A 75 -6.09 -8.27 -9.30
CA ARG A 75 -7.51 -7.99 -9.19
C ARG A 75 -7.68 -6.77 -8.30
N PHE A 76 -8.36 -5.75 -8.82
CA PHE A 76 -8.81 -4.61 -8.04
C PHE A 76 -10.29 -4.77 -7.72
N SER A 77 -10.67 -4.46 -6.48
CA SER A 77 -12.06 -4.27 -6.09
C SER A 77 -12.23 -2.87 -5.55
N PHE A 78 -13.11 -2.10 -6.17
CA PHE A 78 -13.39 -0.72 -5.83
C PHE A 78 -14.85 -0.56 -5.40
N TRP A 79 -15.09 0.05 -4.25
CA TRP A 79 -16.43 0.49 -3.84
C TRP A 79 -16.49 2.00 -4.01
N ASN A 80 -17.45 2.49 -4.79
CA ASN A 80 -17.57 3.93 -5.08
C ASN A 80 -18.57 4.66 -4.16
N GLY A 81 -19.13 3.99 -3.15
CA GLY A 81 -20.24 4.47 -2.31
C GLY A 81 -21.61 3.92 -2.71
N ASN A 82 -21.76 3.42 -3.94
CA ASN A 82 -23.02 2.94 -4.51
C ASN A 82 -22.95 1.49 -5.03
N GLU A 83 -21.87 1.16 -5.75
CA GLU A 83 -21.65 -0.16 -6.35
C GLU A 83 -20.21 -0.66 -6.14
N LYS A 84 -20.07 -1.99 -6.17
CA LYS A 84 -18.77 -2.67 -6.18
C LYS A 84 -18.38 -2.95 -7.63
N ILE A 85 -17.21 -2.47 -8.00
CA ILE A 85 -16.58 -2.68 -9.30
C ILE A 85 -15.37 -3.59 -9.08
N THR A 86 -15.26 -4.67 -9.84
CA THR A 86 -14.09 -5.54 -9.79
C THR A 86 -13.50 -5.62 -11.20
N ALA A 87 -12.18 -5.48 -11.29
CA ALA A 87 -11.45 -5.50 -12.55
C ALA A 87 -10.13 -6.26 -12.40
N LEU A 88 -9.70 -6.92 -13.46
CA LEU A 88 -8.39 -7.53 -13.59
C LEU A 88 -7.46 -6.60 -14.35
N ALA A 89 -6.31 -6.34 -13.75
CA ALA A 89 -5.23 -5.56 -14.29
C ALA A 89 -4.10 -6.46 -14.78
N LYS A 90 -3.58 -6.19 -15.97
CA LYS A 90 -2.28 -6.71 -16.39
C LYS A 90 -1.18 -5.78 -15.89
N VAL A 91 -0.15 -6.33 -15.25
CA VAL A 91 0.95 -5.55 -14.68
C VAL A 91 2.32 -5.96 -15.23
N ALA A 92 3.25 -5.02 -15.22
CA ALA A 92 4.66 -5.23 -15.49
C ALA A 92 5.50 -4.76 -14.31
N PHE A 93 6.52 -5.53 -13.96
CA PHE A 93 7.45 -5.20 -12.87
C PHE A 93 8.78 -4.76 -13.46
N SER A 94 9.42 -3.79 -12.82
CA SER A 94 10.73 -3.26 -13.27
C SER A 94 11.57 -2.78 -12.08
N SER A 95 12.84 -2.48 -12.35
CA SER A 95 13.82 -2.01 -11.36
C SER A 95 14.20 -0.55 -11.59
N THR A 96 14.30 0.25 -10.53
CA THR A 96 14.90 1.59 -10.55
C THR A 96 16.39 1.54 -10.83
N THR A 97 17.09 0.56 -10.29
CA THR A 97 18.57 0.51 -10.24
C THR A 97 19.18 -0.44 -11.27
N ALA A 98 18.38 -0.93 -12.23
CA ALA A 98 18.77 -1.99 -13.17
C ALA A 98 19.30 -3.25 -12.46
N SER A 99 18.91 -3.47 -11.21
CA SER A 99 19.19 -4.68 -10.45
C SER A 99 18.11 -5.75 -10.72
N GLU A 100 18.30 -6.96 -10.21
CA GLU A 100 17.26 -8.00 -10.25
C GLU A 100 16.08 -7.69 -9.30
N ILE A 101 16.19 -6.64 -8.49
CA ILE A 101 15.16 -6.21 -7.54
C ILE A 101 14.14 -5.36 -8.29
N ASN A 102 12.91 -5.85 -8.36
CA ASN A 102 11.81 -5.11 -8.94
C ASN A 102 11.12 -4.28 -7.88
N ASP A 103 11.42 -3.00 -7.78
CA ASP A 103 10.78 -2.07 -6.85
C ASP A 103 9.60 -1.32 -7.51
N ARG A 104 9.41 -1.47 -8.82
CA ARG A 104 8.39 -0.74 -9.61
C ARG A 104 7.32 -1.65 -10.20
N MET A 105 6.10 -1.15 -10.27
CA MET A 105 4.95 -1.79 -10.91
C MET A 105 4.22 -0.82 -11.85
N HIS A 106 4.06 -1.26 -13.10
CA HIS A 106 3.22 -0.62 -14.10
C HIS A 106 1.91 -1.38 -14.25
N ILE A 107 0.79 -0.65 -14.19
CA ILE A 107 -0.52 -1.18 -14.55
C ILE A 107 -0.72 -0.88 -16.03
N GLN A 108 -0.59 -1.91 -16.86
CA GLN A 108 -0.54 -1.78 -18.32
C GLN A 108 -1.93 -1.66 -18.96
N SER A 109 -2.91 -2.36 -18.38
CA SER A 109 -4.27 -2.39 -18.91
C SER A 109 -5.24 -2.94 -17.88
N MET A 110 -6.44 -2.36 -17.82
CA MET A 110 -7.58 -2.82 -17.05
C MET A 110 -8.64 -3.44 -17.97
N ASP A 111 -9.24 -4.54 -17.54
CA ASP A 111 -10.35 -5.17 -18.28
C ASP A 111 -11.69 -4.42 -18.15
N ASP A 112 -11.88 -3.63 -17.09
CA ASP A 112 -13.00 -2.70 -16.90
C ASP A 112 -12.51 -1.24 -16.95
N ARG A 113 -13.02 -0.50 -17.95
CA ARG A 113 -12.68 0.91 -18.17
C ARG A 113 -13.06 1.84 -17.02
N ARG A 114 -14.00 1.46 -16.15
CA ARG A 114 -14.35 2.25 -14.97
C ARG A 114 -13.20 2.38 -13.98
N LEU A 115 -12.22 1.46 -14.03
CA LEU A 115 -11.01 1.50 -13.22
C LEU A 115 -9.73 1.79 -14.04
N SER A 116 -9.84 2.23 -15.30
CA SER A 116 -8.68 2.55 -16.14
C SER A 116 -7.85 3.73 -15.60
N TRP A 117 -8.39 4.52 -14.67
CA TRP A 117 -7.66 5.58 -13.98
C TRP A 117 -6.51 5.05 -13.09
N LEU A 118 -6.47 3.74 -12.81
CA LEU A 118 -5.34 3.08 -12.13
C LEU A 118 -4.18 2.77 -13.09
N GLU A 119 -4.39 2.80 -14.42
CA GLU A 119 -3.37 2.51 -15.41
C GLU A 119 -2.23 3.52 -15.36
N THR A 120 -0.99 3.04 -15.48
CA THR A 120 0.20 3.89 -15.39
C THR A 120 0.53 4.46 -16.76
N THR A 121 0.35 5.77 -16.95
CA THR A 121 0.69 6.47 -18.21
C THR A 121 1.97 7.27 -18.15
N ASP A 122 2.36 7.78 -16.97
CA ASP A 122 3.48 8.72 -16.80
C ASP A 122 4.52 8.26 -15.75
N GLY A 123 4.35 7.08 -15.15
CA GLY A 123 5.26 6.55 -14.16
C GLY A 123 4.72 5.30 -13.46
N PRO A 124 5.60 4.47 -12.87
CA PRO A 124 5.20 3.29 -12.11
C PRO A 124 4.75 3.66 -10.69
N TYR A 125 3.99 2.75 -10.10
CA TYR A 125 3.94 2.65 -8.65
C TYR A 125 5.27 2.11 -8.13
N THR A 126 5.78 2.64 -7.02
CA THR A 126 7.09 2.21 -6.47
C THR A 126 6.93 1.74 -5.03
N LEU A 127 7.50 0.59 -4.69
CA LEU A 127 7.52 0.10 -3.33
C LEU A 127 8.56 0.87 -2.52
N LEU A 128 8.11 1.52 -1.43
CA LEU A 128 8.98 2.30 -0.56
C LEU A 128 9.34 1.55 0.73
N PHE A 129 8.40 0.77 1.24
CA PHE A 129 8.56 0.03 2.49
C PHE A 129 7.61 -1.17 2.54
N ALA A 130 8.01 -2.25 3.21
CA ALA A 130 7.14 -3.39 3.48
C ALA A 130 7.46 -4.03 4.83
N GLU A 131 6.43 -4.28 5.63
CA GLU A 131 6.51 -5.02 6.90
C GLU A 131 6.02 -6.46 6.64
N GLY A 132 6.90 -7.28 6.05
CA GLY A 132 6.55 -8.64 5.63
C GLY A 132 5.28 -8.67 4.76
N LYS A 133 4.30 -9.48 5.17
CA LYS A 133 2.99 -9.56 4.49
C LYS A 133 1.94 -8.59 5.04
N ALA A 134 2.20 -7.95 6.19
CA ALA A 134 1.17 -7.26 6.95
C ALA A 134 0.80 -5.91 6.33
N CYS A 135 1.78 -5.12 5.93
CA CYS A 135 1.55 -3.85 5.26
C CYS A 135 2.71 -3.45 4.35
N MET A 136 2.44 -2.51 3.44
CA MET A 136 3.43 -1.90 2.58
C MET A 136 3.10 -0.44 2.30
N VAL A 137 4.13 0.36 2.03
CA VAL A 137 4.02 1.75 1.61
C VAL A 137 4.42 1.84 0.14
N MET A 138 3.49 2.33 -0.67
CA MET A 138 3.64 2.44 -2.11
C MET A 138 3.60 3.90 -2.53
N GLN A 139 4.59 4.35 -3.29
CA GLN A 139 4.53 5.60 -4.02
C GLN A 139 3.56 5.46 -5.21
N VAL A 140 2.70 6.45 -5.39
CA VAL A 140 1.73 6.56 -6.46
C VAL A 140 2.30 7.45 -7.59
N PRO A 141 2.07 7.10 -8.87
CA PRO A 141 2.44 7.95 -10.00
C PRO A 141 1.84 9.36 -9.87
N ARG A 142 2.58 10.39 -10.30
CA ARG A 142 2.13 11.76 -10.16
C ARG A 142 0.86 12.05 -10.99
N SER A 143 0.65 11.40 -12.14
CA SER A 143 -0.60 11.54 -12.92
C SER A 143 -1.85 11.10 -12.18
N HIS A 144 -1.74 10.23 -11.18
CA HIS A 144 -2.88 9.77 -10.39
C HIS A 144 -3.20 10.71 -9.23
N VAL A 145 -2.42 11.77 -9.08
CA VAL A 145 -2.60 12.78 -8.05
C VAL A 145 -3.43 13.93 -8.64
N PRO A 146 -4.53 14.33 -7.98
CA PRO A 146 -5.29 15.47 -8.44
C PRO A 146 -4.49 16.76 -8.46
N GLU A 147 -4.77 17.61 -9.45
CA GLU A 147 -4.05 18.86 -9.68
C GLU A 147 -4.16 19.82 -8.49
N GLU A 148 -5.30 19.83 -7.79
CA GLU A 148 -5.47 20.58 -6.55
C GLU A 148 -4.52 20.12 -5.44
N THR A 149 -4.31 18.81 -5.29
CA THR A 149 -3.35 18.27 -4.31
C THR A 149 -1.94 18.68 -4.69
N ILE A 150 -1.59 18.58 -5.98
CA ILE A 150 -0.31 19.01 -6.52
C ILE A 150 -0.05 20.49 -6.18
N LYS A 151 -1.00 21.37 -6.49
CA LYS A 151 -0.88 22.83 -6.23
C LYS A 151 -0.74 23.16 -4.75
N ILE A 152 -1.32 22.36 -3.88
CA ILE A 152 -1.25 22.57 -2.42
C ILE A 152 0.09 22.07 -1.86
N LYS A 153 0.56 20.91 -2.32
CA LYS A 153 1.68 20.20 -1.71
C LYS A 153 3.03 20.51 -2.34
N GLU A 154 3.06 20.78 -3.64
CA GLU A 154 4.28 21.15 -4.37
C GLU A 154 4.48 22.67 -4.39
N ARG A 155 5.73 23.11 -4.28
CA ARG A 155 6.13 24.51 -4.45
C ARG A 155 7.25 24.60 -5.46
N GLU A 156 7.25 25.70 -6.21
CA GLU A 156 8.32 25.98 -7.16
C GLU A 156 9.68 26.10 -6.44
N GLY A 157 10.71 25.47 -7.00
CA GLY A 157 12.07 25.46 -6.45
C GLY A 157 12.33 24.42 -5.35
N GLU A 158 11.36 23.57 -5.01
CA GLU A 158 11.54 22.50 -4.02
C GLU A 158 11.54 21.11 -4.66
N PRO A 159 12.14 20.09 -4.00
CA PRO A 159 12.07 18.71 -4.46
C PRO A 159 10.63 18.21 -4.64
N ALA A 160 10.41 17.41 -5.67
CA ALA A 160 9.10 16.80 -5.94
C ALA A 160 8.63 15.96 -4.74
N VAL A 161 7.34 16.07 -4.45
CA VAL A 161 6.71 15.39 -3.33
C VAL A 161 6.48 13.90 -3.66
N LYS A 162 6.77 13.01 -2.70
CA LYS A 162 6.39 11.59 -2.79
C LYS A 162 4.94 11.40 -2.33
N TYR A 163 4.02 11.18 -3.26
CA TYR A 163 2.64 10.79 -2.94
C TYR A 163 2.58 9.30 -2.67
N CYS A 164 2.05 8.90 -1.52
CA CYS A 164 2.06 7.50 -1.13
C CYS A 164 0.68 7.01 -0.70
N VAL A 165 0.55 5.69 -0.65
CA VAL A 165 -0.53 4.97 0.03
C VAL A 165 0.08 3.91 0.94
N VAL A 166 -0.60 3.63 2.05
CA VAL A 166 -0.34 2.47 2.90
C VAL A 166 -1.36 1.41 2.54
N LEU A 167 -0.86 0.25 2.14
CA LEU A 167 -1.65 -0.95 1.88
C LEU A 167 -1.50 -1.90 3.07
N VAL A 168 -2.59 -2.44 3.59
CA VAL A 168 -2.60 -3.38 4.72
C VAL A 168 -3.33 -4.66 4.31
N ALA A 169 -2.78 -5.82 4.67
CA ALA A 169 -3.42 -7.10 4.42
C ALA A 169 -4.76 -7.19 5.16
N SER A 170 -5.78 -7.71 4.48
CA SER A 170 -7.13 -7.91 5.01
C SER A 170 -7.12 -8.67 6.34
N ASP A 171 -6.34 -9.73 6.43
CA ASP A 171 -6.29 -10.61 7.61
C ASP A 171 -5.61 -9.92 8.79
N SER A 172 -4.59 -9.10 8.53
CA SER A 172 -3.90 -8.31 9.55
C SER A 172 -4.82 -7.27 10.20
N LEU A 173 -5.79 -6.75 9.44
CA LEU A 173 -6.81 -5.84 9.98
C LEU A 173 -7.81 -6.56 10.90
N GLN A 174 -8.15 -7.81 10.60
CA GLN A 174 -9.02 -8.64 11.45
C GLN A 174 -8.33 -9.04 12.76
N GLU A 175 -7.04 -9.33 12.68
CA GLU A 175 -6.21 -9.75 13.82
C GLU A 175 -5.72 -8.57 14.67
N GLY A 176 -6.04 -7.32 14.31
CA GLY A 176 -5.54 -6.13 15.00
C GLY A 176 -4.01 -5.98 14.89
N ILE A 177 -3.39 -6.60 13.89
CA ILE A 177 -1.95 -6.49 13.64
C ILE A 177 -1.64 -5.05 13.27
N ASN A 178 -0.67 -4.50 14.00
CA ASN A 178 -0.36 -3.09 14.00
C ASN A 178 0.35 -2.68 12.69
N SER A 179 -0.30 -1.86 11.87
CA SER A 179 0.27 -1.22 10.67
C SER A 179 1.18 -0.02 11.02
N GLU A 180 1.52 0.19 12.29
CA GLU A 180 2.27 1.33 12.81
C GLU A 180 3.64 1.53 12.15
N ASN A 181 4.38 0.46 11.83
CA ASN A 181 5.66 0.61 11.14
C ASN A 181 5.48 1.24 9.74
N CYS A 182 4.50 0.78 8.97
CA CYS A 182 4.17 1.38 7.68
C CYS A 182 3.60 2.79 7.83
N ALA A 183 2.79 3.06 8.87
CA ALA A 183 2.28 4.39 9.15
C ALA A 183 3.40 5.38 9.56
N THR A 184 4.38 4.93 10.33
CA THR A 184 5.56 5.69 10.75
C THR A 184 6.44 5.99 9.54
N TYR A 185 6.73 4.99 8.70
CA TYR A 185 7.44 5.20 7.45
C TYR A 185 6.72 6.20 6.55
N PHE A 186 5.40 6.03 6.35
CA PHE A 186 4.58 6.93 5.57
C PHE A 186 4.68 8.37 6.09
N LYS A 187 4.59 8.58 7.41
CA LYS A 187 4.70 9.92 8.00
C LYS A 187 6.06 10.57 7.79
N ALA A 188 7.13 9.79 7.84
CA ALA A 188 8.49 10.30 7.71
C ALA A 188 8.88 10.60 6.26
N ASN A 189 8.42 9.79 5.30
CA ASN A 189 8.96 9.77 3.93
C ASN A 189 7.98 10.24 2.85
N CYS A 190 6.68 10.29 3.15
CA CYS A 190 5.68 10.68 2.17
C CYS A 190 5.23 12.12 2.41
N GLY A 191 4.83 12.82 1.34
CA GLY A 191 4.55 14.25 1.30
C GLY A 191 3.55 14.76 2.33
N ILE A 192 4.05 15.16 3.51
CA ILE A 192 3.29 15.89 4.53
C ILE A 192 3.70 17.36 4.52
N ARG A 193 3.20 18.11 3.53
CA ARG A 193 2.86 19.52 3.78
C ARG A 193 1.33 19.58 3.86
N GLY A 194 0.81 19.80 5.06
CA GLY A 194 -0.62 19.73 5.37
C GLY A 194 -1.08 18.38 5.96
N GLN A 195 -2.30 18.33 6.49
CA GLN A 195 -2.87 17.10 7.06
C GLN A 195 -3.11 16.05 5.96
N SER A 196 -2.62 14.83 6.18
CA SER A 196 -2.98 13.67 5.35
C SER A 196 -4.15 12.97 6.01
N PRO A 197 -5.36 13.02 5.44
CA PRO A 197 -6.51 12.40 6.06
C PRO A 197 -6.37 10.88 6.08
N ARG A 198 -6.64 10.27 7.24
CA ARG A 198 -6.86 8.82 7.33
C ARG A 198 -8.13 8.50 6.54
N ILE A 199 -8.04 7.55 5.61
CA ILE A 199 -9.25 6.99 5.01
C ILE A 199 -9.87 6.13 6.10
N LYS A 200 -11.06 6.52 6.60
CA LYS A 200 -11.83 5.69 7.52
C LYS A 200 -12.46 4.55 6.74
N ASN A 201 -11.68 3.51 6.50
CA ASN A 201 -12.03 2.28 5.78
C ASN A 201 -12.91 1.31 6.60
N GLU A 202 -13.47 1.73 7.74
CA GLU A 202 -14.33 0.89 8.59
C GLU A 202 -15.54 0.31 7.83
N GLN A 203 -16.08 1.02 6.83
CA GLN A 203 -17.14 0.49 5.94
C GLN A 203 -16.60 -0.45 4.86
N CYS A 204 -15.38 -0.20 4.35
CA CYS A 204 -14.67 -1.11 3.44
C CYS A 204 -14.45 -2.48 4.07
N PHE A 205 -14.23 -2.52 5.38
CA PHE A 205 -14.02 -3.77 6.10
C PHE A 205 -15.32 -4.55 6.29
N LYS A 206 -16.44 -3.89 6.60
CA LYS A 206 -17.74 -4.57 6.73
C LYS A 206 -18.27 -5.12 5.41
N ALA A 207 -17.98 -4.47 4.27
CA ALA A 207 -18.47 -4.87 2.96
C ALA A 207 -17.68 -6.04 2.31
N PHE A 208 -16.49 -6.36 2.82
CA PHE A 208 -15.60 -7.36 2.22
C PHE A 208 -15.20 -8.50 3.17
N LEU A 209 -15.67 -8.49 4.42
CA LEU A 209 -15.71 -9.72 5.22
C LEU A 209 -16.66 -10.72 4.53
N PRO A 210 -16.35 -12.03 4.50
CA PRO A 210 -17.37 -13.01 4.24
C PRO A 210 -18.47 -12.77 5.28
N THR A 211 -19.70 -12.50 4.84
CA THR A 211 -20.86 -12.74 5.71
C THR A 211 -20.65 -14.13 6.27
N GLU A 212 -20.54 -14.26 7.59
CA GLU A 212 -20.55 -15.55 8.25
C GLU A 212 -21.61 -16.39 7.54
N ALA A 213 -21.17 -17.50 6.95
CA ALA A 213 -22.09 -18.42 6.32
C ALA A 213 -23.12 -18.74 7.40
N SER A 214 -24.34 -18.25 7.21
CA SER A 214 -25.44 -18.54 8.12
C SER A 214 -25.68 -20.04 8.03
N THR A 215 -25.06 -20.79 8.94
CA THR A 215 -25.37 -22.18 9.26
C THR A 215 -26.22 -22.20 10.50
#